data_AF-A0A8S9TI97-F1
#
_entry.id   AF-A0A8S9TI97-F1
#
_cell.length_a   1.000
_cell.length_b   1.000
_cell.length_c   1.000
_cell.angle_alpha   90.00
_cell.angle_beta   90.00
_cell.angle_gamma   90.00
#
_symmetry.space_group_name_H-M   'P 1'
#
loop_
_entity.id
_entity.type
_entity.pdbx_description
1 polymer ?
#
loop_
_entity_poly.entity_id
_entity_poly.type
_entity_poly.pdbx_seq_one_letter_code
_entity_poly.pdbx_strand_id
1 'polypeptide(L)'
;MAEYAQDVAEVEDLVSRATDESLAGPEWALNIALCDCANASDAVCDDIVRFLQRRLQSNNPKVALLALVLTETVVKNGPPAIHSQVGSRVFLSEVAALADGSLGVDVQNQALLLIRQWADAFKGTELQAFQDVYRQLKMQGIAFPEIENDAPIFTPPSSTSIREEDYTTSAAPGRHTREQQLQKLHADLKVVQEKIKQLRDLHTRGQTGEQLEDVLDFLRQCQPRMNTLIEGGIMGKIDERTLEECLNVNDILMKTLEECSKTKMQDMMTFDSPPRVNHTAGLQQGVSDLSLNGAGTVSSSAAAAPRAVTSARSTLTTLNDGMLWIGTVL
;
A
#
# COMPACT_ATOMS: atom_id res chain seq x y z
N MET A 1 37.92 -6.44 31.77
CA MET A 1 38.04 -7.92 31.87
C MET A 1 36.86 -8.51 32.61
N ALA A 2 36.78 -8.45 33.96
CA ALA A 2 35.64 -8.99 34.70
C ALA A 2 34.32 -8.28 34.33
N GLU A 3 34.34 -6.94 34.31
CA GLU A 3 33.27 -6.04 33.87
C GLU A 3 32.79 -6.37 32.44
N TYR A 4 33.65 -6.18 31.42
CA TYR A 4 33.38 -6.62 30.03
C TYR A 4 32.85 -8.07 29.89
N ALA A 5 33.32 -9.03 30.68
CA ALA A 5 32.81 -10.40 30.63
C ALA A 5 31.39 -10.54 31.21
N GLN A 6 30.99 -9.66 32.13
CA GLN A 6 29.61 -9.51 32.60
C GLN A 6 28.76 -8.79 31.54
N ASP A 7 29.25 -7.70 30.94
CA ASP A 7 28.56 -6.95 29.89
C ASP A 7 28.22 -7.86 28.69
N VAL A 8 29.18 -8.70 28.26
CA VAL A 8 29.00 -9.69 27.19
C VAL A 8 27.98 -10.77 27.55
N ALA A 9 27.90 -11.18 28.82
CA ALA A 9 26.91 -12.15 29.30
C ALA A 9 25.50 -11.55 29.38
N GLU A 10 25.38 -10.27 29.75
CA GLU A 10 24.12 -9.54 29.78
C GLU A 10 23.53 -9.38 28.37
N VAL A 11 24.35 -9.02 27.37
CA VAL A 11 23.86 -8.94 25.99
C VAL A 11 23.61 -10.32 25.34
N GLU A 12 24.28 -11.40 25.79
CA GLU A 12 23.92 -12.78 25.37
C GLU A 12 22.54 -13.19 25.91
N ASP A 13 22.23 -12.89 27.17
CA ASP A 13 20.92 -13.14 27.77
C ASP A 13 19.82 -12.30 27.10
N LEU A 14 20.06 -11.00 26.87
CA LEU A 14 19.12 -10.12 26.16
C LEU A 14 18.82 -10.63 24.74
N VAL A 15 19.84 -10.96 23.93
CA VAL A 15 19.64 -11.51 22.58
C VAL A 15 18.90 -12.86 22.62
N SER A 16 19.24 -13.72 23.58
CA SER A 16 18.58 -15.03 23.74
C SER A 16 17.09 -14.87 24.05
N ARG A 17 16.75 -14.02 25.02
CA ARG A 17 15.37 -13.76 25.47
C ARG A 17 14.54 -12.99 24.46
N ALA A 18 15.10 -11.96 23.82
CA ALA A 18 14.42 -11.16 22.79
C ALA A 18 14.08 -11.96 21.52
N THR A 19 14.71 -13.13 21.33
CA THR A 19 14.49 -14.02 20.20
C THR A 19 14.04 -15.42 20.63
N ASP A 20 13.47 -15.56 21.82
CA ASP A 20 13.01 -16.85 22.34
C ASP A 20 11.79 -17.39 21.57
N GLU A 21 11.75 -18.71 21.36
CA GLU A 21 10.70 -19.35 20.54
C GLU A 21 9.31 -19.38 21.20
N SER A 22 9.19 -19.07 22.49
CA SER A 22 7.91 -18.95 23.19
C SER A 22 7.20 -17.61 22.98
N LEU A 23 7.94 -16.51 22.72
CA LEU A 23 7.39 -15.14 22.60
C LEU A 23 6.23 -15.05 21.59
N ALA A 24 5.18 -14.27 21.87
CA ALA A 24 4.08 -14.09 20.90
C ALA A 24 4.51 -13.27 19.65
N GLY A 25 5.52 -12.41 19.80
CA GLY A 25 6.07 -11.52 18.78
C GLY A 25 7.31 -10.79 19.34
N PRO A 26 7.79 -9.72 18.67
CA PRO A 26 8.93 -8.94 19.16
C PRO A 26 8.65 -8.30 20.52
N GLU A 27 9.48 -8.57 21.53
CA GLU A 27 9.34 -8.00 22.87
C GLU A 27 10.15 -6.69 22.96
N TRP A 28 9.48 -5.58 22.65
CA TRP A 28 10.13 -4.28 22.46
C TRP A 28 10.93 -3.79 23.68
N ALA A 29 10.55 -4.16 24.90
CA ALA A 29 11.33 -3.80 26.09
C ALA A 29 12.75 -4.42 26.08
N LEU A 30 12.89 -5.65 25.57
CA LEU A 30 14.20 -6.30 25.42
C LEU A 30 14.97 -5.77 24.21
N ASN A 31 14.26 -5.48 23.11
CA ASN A 31 14.88 -4.92 21.91
C ASN A 31 15.50 -3.54 22.18
N ILE A 32 14.82 -2.67 22.93
CA ILE A 32 15.34 -1.35 23.31
C ILE A 32 16.46 -1.47 24.35
N ALA A 33 16.34 -2.34 25.36
CA ALA A 33 17.42 -2.56 26.32
C ALA A 33 18.74 -2.98 25.63
N LEU A 34 18.68 -3.81 24.58
CA LEU A 34 19.87 -4.17 23.80
C LEU A 34 20.46 -2.98 23.01
N CYS A 35 19.62 -2.06 22.52
CA CYS A 35 20.07 -0.80 21.93
C CYS A 35 20.74 0.11 22.97
N ASP A 36 20.20 0.17 24.19
CA ASP A 36 20.79 0.94 25.29
C ASP A 36 22.17 0.38 25.67
N CYS A 37 22.32 -0.95 25.76
CA CYS A 37 23.62 -1.61 25.95
C CYS A 37 24.62 -1.28 24.83
N ALA A 38 24.18 -1.30 23.57
CA ALA A 38 25.03 -0.99 22.42
C ALA A 38 25.51 0.48 22.44
N ASN A 39 24.63 1.43 22.75
CA ASN A 39 24.97 2.85 22.85
C ASN A 39 25.79 3.19 24.10
N ALA A 40 25.67 2.40 25.18
CA ALA A 40 26.47 2.56 26.38
C ALA A 40 27.92 2.07 26.21
N SER A 41 28.18 1.11 25.29
CA SER A 41 29.50 0.52 25.11
C SER A 41 29.73 -0.04 23.70
N ASP A 42 30.53 0.67 22.89
CA ASP A 42 31.05 0.17 21.61
C ASP A 42 31.78 -1.20 21.76
N ALA A 43 32.33 -1.50 22.95
CA ALA A 43 33.09 -2.71 23.18
C ALA A 43 32.27 -4.01 23.07
N VAL A 44 30.96 -3.97 23.33
CA VAL A 44 30.07 -5.13 23.16
C VAL A 44 29.38 -5.19 21.79
N CYS A 45 29.60 -4.20 20.90
CA CYS A 45 28.90 -4.17 19.61
C CYS A 45 29.29 -5.33 18.68
N ASP A 46 30.54 -5.80 18.70
CA ASP A 46 30.97 -7.03 18.00
C ASP A 46 30.23 -8.25 18.58
N ASP A 47 30.20 -8.35 19.91
CA ASP A 47 29.56 -9.45 20.62
C ASP A 47 28.05 -9.54 20.34
N ILE A 48 27.34 -8.40 20.36
CA ILE A 48 25.92 -8.27 20.00
C ILE A 48 25.68 -8.80 18.59
N VAL A 49 26.41 -8.30 17.58
CA VAL A 49 26.21 -8.69 16.17
C VAL A 49 26.56 -10.17 15.97
N ARG A 50 27.60 -10.67 16.64
CA ARG A 50 27.98 -12.08 16.68
C ARG A 50 26.94 -12.97 17.38
N PHE A 51 26.19 -12.48 18.38
CA PHE A 51 25.06 -13.21 18.96
C PHE A 51 23.84 -13.20 18.03
N LEU A 52 23.51 -12.05 17.43
CA LEU A 52 22.45 -11.95 16.42
C LEU A 52 22.69 -12.92 15.25
N GLN A 53 23.93 -13.02 14.76
CA GLN A 53 24.31 -13.95 13.69
C GLN A 53 23.95 -15.41 14.02
N ARG A 54 24.23 -15.87 15.26
CA ARG A 54 23.85 -17.22 15.72
C ARG A 54 22.33 -17.45 15.75
N ARG A 55 21.52 -16.41 15.97
CA ARG A 55 20.06 -16.51 15.99
C ARG A 55 19.46 -16.47 14.58
N LEU A 56 20.08 -15.74 13.65
CA LEU A 56 19.75 -15.78 12.22
C LEU A 56 20.00 -17.16 11.61
N GLN A 57 21.04 -17.87 12.06
CA GLN A 57 21.35 -19.26 11.68
C GLN A 57 20.39 -20.31 12.27
N SER A 58 19.30 -19.91 12.94
CA SER A 58 18.34 -20.84 13.54
C SER A 58 17.39 -21.45 12.50
N ASN A 59 17.28 -22.78 12.50
CA ASN A 59 16.27 -23.49 11.71
C ASN A 59 14.83 -23.30 12.24
N ASN A 60 14.64 -22.63 13.38
CA ASN A 60 13.30 -22.21 13.83
C ASN A 60 12.94 -20.87 13.15
N PRO A 61 11.92 -20.82 12.26
CA PRO A 61 11.59 -19.63 11.50
C PRO A 61 11.18 -18.45 12.39
N LYS A 62 10.61 -18.74 13.57
CA LYS A 62 10.20 -17.73 14.55
C LYS A 62 11.41 -17.07 15.21
N VAL A 63 12.43 -17.84 15.55
CA VAL A 63 13.70 -17.32 16.10
C VAL A 63 14.43 -16.48 15.04
N ALA A 64 14.47 -16.95 13.79
CA ALA A 64 15.05 -16.20 12.68
C ALA A 64 14.30 -14.87 12.43
N LEU A 65 12.97 -14.86 12.43
CA LEU A 65 12.15 -13.66 12.26
C LEU A 65 12.37 -12.65 13.39
N LEU A 66 12.37 -13.11 14.65
CA LEU A 66 12.66 -12.26 15.81
C LEU A 66 14.08 -11.68 15.75
N ALA A 67 15.07 -12.49 15.32
CA ALA A 67 16.45 -12.04 15.13
C ALA A 67 16.57 -10.98 14.01
N LEU A 68 15.81 -11.10 12.92
CA LEU A 68 15.74 -10.07 11.88
C LEU A 68 15.15 -8.75 12.40
N VAL A 69 14.04 -8.79 13.16
CA VAL A 69 13.41 -7.58 13.74
C VAL A 69 14.31 -6.96 14.82
N LEU A 70 14.99 -7.76 15.64
CA LEU A 70 15.96 -7.28 16.62
C LEU A 70 17.16 -6.61 15.92
N THR A 71 17.69 -7.24 14.86
CA THR A 71 18.75 -6.65 14.02
C THR A 71 18.31 -5.33 13.39
N GLU A 72 17.10 -5.25 12.84
CA GLU A 72 16.51 -4.00 12.34
C GLU A 72 16.50 -2.91 13.41
N THR A 73 16.08 -3.26 14.63
CA THR A 73 15.98 -2.33 15.76
C THR A 73 17.36 -1.81 16.19
N VAL A 74 18.34 -2.70 16.34
CA VAL A 74 19.71 -2.33 16.76
C VAL A 74 20.46 -1.58 15.65
N VAL A 75 20.21 -1.86 14.37
CA VAL A 75 20.75 -1.03 13.26
C VAL A 75 20.12 0.37 13.23
N LYS A 76 18.82 0.50 13.52
CA LYS A 76 18.13 1.79 13.51
C LYS A 76 18.47 2.71 14.69
N ASN A 77 18.84 2.15 15.84
CA ASN A 77 19.02 2.90 17.09
C ASN A 77 20.43 2.78 17.72
N GLY A 78 21.30 1.88 17.22
CA GLY A 78 22.65 1.66 17.74
C GLY A 78 23.74 2.47 17.05
N PRO A 79 24.96 2.48 17.61
CA PRO A 79 26.06 3.33 17.17
C PRO A 79 26.69 2.86 15.83
N PRO A 80 27.54 3.68 15.18
CA PRO A 80 28.23 3.32 13.93
C PRO A 80 29.08 2.04 14.00
N ALA A 81 29.46 1.58 15.20
CA ALA A 81 30.07 0.28 15.43
C ALA A 81 29.16 -0.88 14.99
N ILE A 82 27.87 -0.84 15.32
CA ILE A 82 26.85 -1.81 14.84
C ILE A 82 26.76 -1.77 13.31
N HIS A 83 26.65 -0.58 12.72
CA HIS A 83 26.51 -0.43 11.26
C HIS A 83 27.70 -1.03 10.51
N SER A 84 28.90 -0.86 11.05
CA SER A 84 30.15 -1.40 10.50
C SER A 84 30.18 -2.94 10.55
N GLN A 85 29.72 -3.53 11.64
CA GLN A 85 29.72 -4.99 11.85
C GLN A 85 28.59 -5.69 11.07
N VAL A 86 27.38 -5.13 11.10
CA VAL A 86 26.24 -5.59 10.28
C VAL A 86 26.53 -5.40 8.78
N GLY A 87 27.28 -4.36 8.41
CA GLY A 87 27.80 -4.13 7.06
C GLY A 87 28.91 -5.09 6.63
N SER A 88 29.30 -6.09 7.44
CA SER A 88 30.25 -7.12 7.02
C SER A 88 29.62 -8.08 6.00
N ARG A 89 30.42 -8.55 5.03
CA ARG A 89 29.95 -9.58 4.07
C ARG A 89 29.53 -10.89 4.74
N VAL A 90 30.10 -11.20 5.91
CA VAL A 90 29.75 -12.39 6.70
C VAL A 90 28.32 -12.24 7.21
N PHE A 91 28.02 -11.18 7.97
CA PHE A 91 26.69 -10.98 8.53
C PHE A 91 25.61 -10.85 7.44
N LEU A 92 25.89 -10.07 6.39
CA LEU A 92 24.96 -9.92 5.26
C LEU A 92 24.73 -11.21 4.47
N SER A 93 25.65 -12.18 4.51
CA SER A 93 25.45 -13.47 3.83
C SER A 93 24.43 -14.36 4.57
N GLU A 94 24.32 -14.25 5.89
CA GLU A 94 23.28 -14.95 6.68
C GLU A 94 21.90 -14.35 6.39
N VAL A 95 21.80 -13.01 6.39
CA VAL A 95 20.54 -12.31 6.05
C VAL A 95 20.13 -12.62 4.60
N ALA A 96 21.09 -12.73 3.68
CA ALA A 96 20.83 -13.11 2.29
C ALA A 96 20.43 -14.60 2.14
N ALA A 97 20.91 -15.50 3.00
CA ALA A 97 20.49 -16.91 2.99
C ALA A 97 19.00 -17.05 3.36
N LEU A 98 18.54 -16.27 4.35
CA LEU A 98 17.14 -16.23 4.79
C LEU A 98 16.15 -15.73 3.72
N ALA A 99 16.65 -15.15 2.62
CA ALA A 99 15.83 -14.70 1.50
C ALA A 99 15.40 -15.82 0.51
N ASP A 100 15.81 -17.08 0.74
CA ASP A 100 15.47 -18.20 -0.16
C ASP A 100 14.03 -18.74 0.02
N GLY A 101 13.38 -18.43 1.14
CA GLY A 101 12.02 -18.88 1.48
C GLY A 101 11.95 -20.23 2.21
N SER A 102 13.08 -20.87 2.52
CA SER A 102 13.16 -22.15 3.23
C SER A 102 12.52 -22.12 4.63
N LEU A 103 12.64 -20.99 5.33
CA LEU A 103 12.00 -20.72 6.62
C LEU A 103 10.64 -19.99 6.50
N GLY A 104 10.06 -19.95 5.30
CA GLY A 104 8.74 -19.37 5.05
C GLY A 104 8.73 -17.90 4.63
N VAL A 105 7.56 -17.47 4.17
CA VAL A 105 7.35 -16.20 3.45
C VAL A 105 7.63 -14.97 4.32
N ASP A 106 7.29 -14.99 5.61
CA ASP A 106 7.50 -13.84 6.50
C ASP A 106 8.99 -13.58 6.77
N VAL A 107 9.78 -14.64 6.96
CA VAL A 107 11.24 -14.59 7.13
C VAL A 107 11.89 -14.05 5.85
N GLN A 108 11.51 -14.59 4.70
CA GLN A 108 11.98 -14.16 3.39
C GLN A 108 11.66 -12.69 3.09
N ASN A 109 10.41 -12.27 3.32
CA ASN A 109 9.97 -10.90 3.09
C ASN A 109 10.72 -9.92 4.00
N GLN A 110 10.89 -10.24 5.28
CA GLN A 110 11.64 -9.40 6.22
C GLN A 110 13.13 -9.32 5.84
N ALA A 111 13.78 -10.44 5.50
CA ALA A 111 15.17 -10.44 5.07
C ALA A 111 15.41 -9.60 3.81
N LEU A 112 14.55 -9.74 2.79
CA LEU A 112 14.60 -8.93 1.57
C LEU A 112 14.31 -7.45 1.83
N LEU A 113 13.35 -7.15 2.71
CA LEU A 113 13.01 -5.80 3.11
C LEU A 113 14.21 -5.09 3.77
N LEU A 114 14.90 -5.76 4.69
CA LEU A 114 16.08 -5.21 5.38
C LEU A 114 17.25 -4.99 4.41
N ILE A 115 17.57 -5.97 3.56
CA ILE A 115 18.65 -5.83 2.57
C ILE A 115 18.39 -4.64 1.63
N ARG A 116 17.14 -4.43 1.19
CA ARG A 116 16.77 -3.25 0.41
C ARG A 116 16.88 -1.95 1.22
N GLN A 117 16.27 -1.89 2.42
CA GLN A 117 16.32 -0.70 3.27
C GLN A 117 17.76 -0.26 3.58
N TRP A 118 18.64 -1.20 3.92
CA TRP A 118 20.04 -0.89 4.21
C TRP A 118 20.84 -0.52 2.96
N ALA A 119 20.59 -1.14 1.81
CA ALA A 119 21.24 -0.76 0.55
C ALA A 119 20.86 0.65 0.09
N ASP A 120 19.62 1.09 0.34
CA ASP A 120 19.18 2.46 0.07
C ASP A 120 19.65 3.46 1.16
N ALA A 121 19.67 3.07 2.44
CA ALA A 121 20.06 3.94 3.56
C ALA A 121 21.58 4.21 3.65
N PHE A 122 22.42 3.17 3.46
CA PHE A 122 23.89 3.30 3.49
C PHE A 122 24.49 3.62 2.11
N LYS A 123 23.66 4.04 1.15
CA LYS A 123 24.04 4.34 -0.22
C LYS A 123 25.04 5.50 -0.31
N GLY A 124 26.22 5.22 -0.85
CA GLY A 124 27.30 6.22 -0.96
C GLY A 124 28.12 6.43 0.32
N THR A 125 27.92 5.62 1.36
CA THR A 125 28.84 5.50 2.51
C THR A 125 29.98 4.52 2.20
N GLU A 126 30.94 4.37 3.11
CA GLU A 126 31.98 3.32 2.99
C GLU A 126 31.41 1.88 3.11
N LEU A 127 30.18 1.71 3.62
CA LEU A 127 29.51 0.41 3.85
C LEU A 127 28.89 -0.15 2.55
N GLN A 128 29.69 -0.22 1.49
CA GLN A 128 29.27 -0.64 0.14
C GLN A 128 28.73 -2.08 0.08
N ALA A 129 29.02 -2.93 1.06
CA ALA A 129 28.58 -4.32 1.10
C ALA A 129 27.04 -4.48 1.10
N PHE A 130 26.30 -3.56 1.71
CA PHE A 130 24.83 -3.55 1.64
C PHE A 130 24.33 -3.43 0.18
N GLN A 131 24.92 -2.50 -0.58
CA GLN A 131 24.62 -2.28 -1.99
C GLN A 131 25.07 -3.45 -2.87
N ASP A 132 26.19 -4.11 -2.53
CA ASP A 132 26.65 -5.31 -3.24
C ASP A 132 25.68 -6.48 -3.11
N VAL A 133 25.25 -6.80 -1.88
CA VAL A 133 24.35 -7.94 -1.63
C VAL A 133 22.98 -7.70 -2.24
N TYR A 134 22.44 -6.48 -2.15
CA TYR A 134 21.21 -6.09 -2.84
C TYR A 134 21.32 -6.26 -4.37
N ARG A 135 22.42 -5.79 -4.98
CA ARG A 135 22.68 -5.98 -6.42
C ARG A 135 22.87 -7.45 -6.80
N GLN A 136 23.53 -8.24 -5.96
CA GLN A 136 23.75 -9.68 -6.19
C GLN A 136 22.43 -10.44 -6.25
N LEU A 137 21.56 -10.25 -5.25
CA LEU A 137 20.24 -10.91 -5.20
C LEU A 137 19.35 -10.45 -6.37
N LYS A 138 19.39 -9.16 -6.76
CA LYS A 138 18.74 -8.65 -7.97
C LYS A 138 19.25 -9.31 -9.25
N MET A 139 20.57 -9.52 -9.39
CA MET A 139 21.17 -10.23 -10.54
C MET A 139 20.82 -11.73 -10.57
N GLN A 140 20.55 -12.33 -9.41
CA GLN A 140 20.03 -13.70 -9.30
C GLN A 140 18.52 -13.80 -9.63
N GLY A 141 17.87 -12.68 -9.99
CA GLY A 141 16.46 -12.63 -10.37
C GLY A 141 15.48 -12.59 -9.19
N ILE A 142 15.98 -12.41 -7.96
CA ILE A 142 15.12 -12.40 -6.78
C ILE A 142 14.28 -11.12 -6.75
N ALA A 143 12.96 -11.31 -6.71
CA ALA A 143 12.00 -10.24 -6.53
C ALA A 143 12.10 -9.72 -5.09
N PHE A 144 12.39 -8.43 -4.95
CA PHE A 144 12.30 -7.74 -3.66
C PHE A 144 10.89 -7.19 -3.51
N PRO A 145 10.31 -7.20 -2.30
CA PRO A 145 9.01 -6.58 -2.06
C PRO A 145 9.05 -5.09 -2.44
N GLU A 146 7.94 -4.60 -2.96
CA GLU A 146 7.76 -3.18 -3.17
C GLU A 146 7.60 -2.50 -1.82
N ILE A 147 8.62 -1.73 -1.40
CA ILE A 147 8.45 -0.77 -0.32
C ILE A 147 7.49 0.29 -0.86
N GLU A 148 6.28 0.35 -0.29
CA GLU A 148 5.23 1.33 -0.58
C GLU A 148 5.60 2.75 -0.09
N ASN A 149 6.75 3.28 -0.53
CA ASN A 149 7.21 4.64 -0.25
C ASN A 149 7.78 5.38 -1.48
N ASP A 150 8.00 4.71 -2.63
CA ASP A 150 8.51 5.35 -3.87
C ASP A 150 7.63 5.10 -5.11
N ALA A 151 6.45 4.48 -4.95
CA ALA A 151 5.40 4.58 -5.95
C ALA A 151 4.68 5.94 -5.79
N PRO A 152 4.46 6.72 -6.85
CA PRO A 152 3.53 7.85 -6.80
C PRO A 152 2.10 7.31 -6.64
N ILE A 153 1.64 7.16 -5.40
CA ILE A 153 0.29 6.66 -5.01
C ILE A 153 -0.84 7.61 -5.48
N PHE A 154 -0.53 8.60 -6.33
CA PHE A 154 -1.37 9.71 -6.73
C PHE A 154 -1.13 10.22 -8.16
N THR A 155 -1.47 9.39 -9.14
CA THR A 155 -1.87 9.88 -10.47
C THR A 155 -3.10 9.09 -10.94
N PRO A 156 -4.33 9.61 -10.79
CA PRO A 156 -5.47 9.03 -11.50
C PRO A 156 -5.29 9.21 -13.02
N PRO A 157 -5.90 8.36 -13.86
CA PRO A 157 -5.90 8.58 -15.30
C PRO A 157 -6.63 9.88 -15.64
N SER A 158 -5.90 10.86 -16.20
CA SER A 158 -6.43 12.20 -16.51
C SER A 158 -7.53 12.16 -17.56
N SER A 159 -8.78 12.15 -17.11
CA SER A 159 -9.95 12.41 -17.97
C SER A 159 -9.99 13.89 -18.37
N THR A 160 -10.10 14.16 -19.67
CA THR A 160 -9.87 15.48 -20.25
C THR A 160 -11.04 16.46 -20.10
N SER A 161 -10.79 17.64 -19.54
CA SER A 161 -11.57 18.86 -19.82
C SER A 161 -10.65 20.08 -19.80
N ILE A 162 -10.59 20.82 -20.92
CA ILE A 162 -9.69 21.96 -21.15
C ILE A 162 -10.30 23.26 -20.62
N ARG A 163 -9.47 24.15 -20.04
CA ARG A 163 -9.39 25.61 -20.35
C ARG A 163 -8.26 26.32 -19.58
N GLU A 164 -7.62 27.28 -20.25
CA GLU A 164 -6.67 28.28 -19.70
C GLU A 164 -7.41 29.34 -18.83
N GLU A 165 -6.82 30.26 -18.05
CA GLU A 165 -5.53 30.99 -17.94
C GLU A 165 -5.38 31.42 -16.44
N ASP A 166 -4.27 31.84 -15.80
CA ASP A 166 -2.83 32.03 -16.13
C ASP A 166 -1.97 32.14 -14.81
N TYR A 167 -0.64 32.25 -14.96
CA TYR A 167 0.37 32.89 -14.08
C TYR A 167 0.88 32.25 -12.76
N THR A 168 2.10 31.72 -12.85
CA THR A 168 3.16 31.61 -11.82
C THR A 168 2.87 31.03 -10.42
N THR A 169 3.44 29.84 -10.16
CA THR A 169 4.65 29.72 -9.31
C THR A 169 5.32 28.36 -9.56
N SER A 170 6.66 28.32 -9.59
CA SER A 170 7.41 27.06 -9.73
C SER A 170 7.43 26.28 -8.41
N ALA A 171 6.93 25.05 -8.43
CA ALA A 171 7.03 24.10 -7.31
C ALA A 171 7.34 22.69 -7.86
N ALA A 172 8.51 22.15 -7.49
CA ALA A 172 8.89 20.78 -7.83
C ALA A 172 8.11 19.76 -6.97
N PRO A 173 7.86 18.53 -7.46
CA PRO A 173 7.20 17.49 -6.68
C PRO A 173 8.10 17.04 -5.52
N GLY A 174 7.85 17.57 -4.33
CA GLY A 174 8.64 17.27 -3.13
C GLY A 174 8.43 15.84 -2.61
N ARG A 175 9.50 15.23 -2.10
CA ARG A 175 9.42 14.01 -1.27
C ARG A 175 8.45 14.25 -0.11
N HIS A 176 7.37 13.50 -0.04
CA HIS A 176 6.39 13.63 1.05
C HIS A 176 6.95 13.05 2.35
N THR A 177 6.96 13.85 3.41
CA THR A 177 7.21 13.36 4.77
C THR A 177 6.05 12.46 5.24
N ARG A 178 6.27 11.61 6.26
CA ARG A 178 5.18 10.83 6.87
C ARG A 178 4.03 11.71 7.35
N GLU A 179 4.33 12.93 7.81
CA GLU A 179 3.33 13.94 8.14
C GLU A 179 2.52 14.40 6.91
N GLN A 180 3.17 14.70 5.77
CA GLN A 180 2.46 15.04 4.53
C GLN A 180 1.65 13.86 3.97
N GLN A 181 2.14 12.62 4.10
CA GLN A 181 1.38 11.41 3.76
C GLN A 181 0.12 11.29 4.63
N LEU A 182 0.22 11.52 5.94
CA LEU A 182 -0.92 11.52 6.87
C LEU A 182 -1.88 12.69 6.58
N GLN A 183 -1.40 13.91 6.36
CA GLN A 183 -2.22 15.06 5.98
C GLN A 183 -2.98 14.80 4.68
N LYS A 184 -2.34 14.13 3.71
CA LYS A 184 -2.97 13.71 2.45
C LYS A 184 -4.03 12.63 2.68
N LEU A 185 -3.77 11.63 3.51
CA LEU A 185 -4.76 10.62 3.89
C LEU A 185 -6.00 11.26 4.55
N HIS A 186 -5.82 12.21 5.47
CA HIS A 186 -6.95 12.95 6.07
C HIS A 186 -7.69 13.85 5.05
N ALA A 187 -7.04 14.28 3.96
CA ALA A 187 -7.69 14.97 2.85
C ALA A 187 -8.47 13.99 1.95
N ASP A 188 -7.90 12.83 1.62
CA ASP A 188 -8.56 11.74 0.89
C ASP A 188 -9.83 11.29 1.61
N LEU A 189 -9.75 11.04 2.93
CA LEU A 189 -10.89 10.64 3.76
C LEU A 189 -12.01 11.69 3.75
N LYS A 190 -11.67 12.99 3.76
CA LYS A 190 -12.66 14.08 3.61
C LYS A 190 -13.31 14.09 2.23
N VAL A 191 -12.56 13.86 1.15
CA VAL A 191 -13.14 13.73 -0.20
C VAL A 191 -14.09 12.53 -0.27
N VAL A 192 -13.77 11.40 0.40
CA VAL A 192 -14.69 10.26 0.51
C VAL A 192 -15.94 10.63 1.32
N GLN A 193 -15.80 11.30 2.48
CA GLN A 193 -16.95 11.79 3.28
C GLN A 193 -17.85 12.74 2.47
N GLU A 194 -17.26 13.68 1.72
CA GLU A 194 -17.98 14.60 0.83
C GLU A 194 -18.69 13.87 -0.31
N LYS A 195 -18.05 12.85 -0.91
CA LYS A 195 -18.66 12.02 -1.96
C LYS A 195 -19.80 11.16 -1.44
N ILE A 196 -19.69 10.60 -0.22
CA ILE A 196 -20.80 9.90 0.44
C ILE A 196 -21.97 10.85 0.71
N LYS A 197 -21.68 12.09 1.14
CA LYS A 197 -22.72 13.12 1.30
C LYS A 197 -23.36 13.48 -0.05
N GLN A 198 -22.56 13.69 -1.10
CA GLN A 198 -23.05 13.95 -2.46
C GLN A 198 -23.98 12.82 -2.94
N LEU A 199 -23.59 11.55 -2.74
CA LEU A 199 -24.42 10.40 -3.07
C LEU A 199 -25.76 10.45 -2.32
N ARG A 200 -25.74 10.68 -1.01
CA ARG A 200 -26.95 10.75 -0.18
C ARG A 200 -27.86 11.93 -0.57
N ASP A 201 -27.29 13.09 -0.91
CA ASP A 201 -28.04 14.27 -1.36
C ASP A 201 -28.68 14.04 -2.75
N LEU A 202 -27.98 13.43 -3.71
CA LEU A 202 -28.53 13.04 -5.01
C LEU A 202 -29.65 12.00 -4.87
N HIS A 203 -29.42 10.98 -4.04
CA HIS A 203 -30.37 9.91 -3.74
C HIS A 203 -31.65 10.42 -3.06
N THR A 204 -31.51 11.32 -2.07
CA THR A 204 -32.65 11.97 -1.38
C THR A 204 -33.47 12.85 -2.31
N ARG A 205 -32.87 13.36 -3.40
CA ARG A 205 -33.54 14.12 -4.46
C ARG A 205 -34.13 13.24 -5.57
N GLY A 206 -33.98 11.92 -5.51
CA GLY A 206 -34.43 11.00 -6.56
C GLY A 206 -33.69 11.17 -7.89
N GLN A 207 -32.46 11.69 -7.88
CA GLN A 207 -31.72 11.98 -9.11
C GLN A 207 -31.04 10.71 -9.67
N THR A 208 -31.62 10.14 -10.72
CA THR A 208 -31.07 9.00 -11.47
C THR A 208 -30.33 9.47 -12.72
N GLY A 209 -29.09 9.02 -12.94
CA GLY A 209 -28.32 9.33 -14.15
C GLY A 209 -26.81 9.15 -13.96
N GLU A 210 -26.05 9.56 -14.98
CA GLU A 210 -24.58 9.46 -15.07
C GLU A 210 -23.87 9.95 -13.79
N GLN A 211 -24.18 11.17 -13.33
CA GLN A 211 -23.62 11.75 -12.10
C GLN A 211 -23.90 10.96 -10.81
N LEU A 212 -24.91 10.08 -10.77
CA LEU A 212 -25.15 9.18 -9.64
C LEU A 212 -24.23 7.96 -9.74
N GLU A 213 -24.07 7.38 -10.93
CA GLU A 213 -23.18 6.23 -11.13
C GLU A 213 -21.71 6.62 -10.99
N ASP A 214 -21.30 7.81 -11.49
CA ASP A 214 -19.95 8.36 -11.29
C ASP A 214 -19.55 8.39 -9.81
N VAL A 215 -20.47 8.82 -8.94
CA VAL A 215 -20.25 8.90 -7.50
C VAL A 215 -20.32 7.51 -6.85
N LEU A 216 -21.22 6.62 -7.30
CA LEU A 216 -21.27 5.22 -6.85
C LEU A 216 -19.98 4.46 -7.20
N ASP A 217 -19.47 4.59 -8.42
CA ASP A 217 -18.28 3.90 -8.90
C ASP A 217 -17.00 4.49 -8.31
N PHE A 218 -16.92 5.80 -8.07
CA PHE A 218 -15.86 6.37 -7.25
C PHE A 218 -15.85 5.75 -5.85
N LEU A 219 -17.01 5.69 -5.18
CA LEU A 219 -17.12 5.17 -3.82
C LEU A 219 -16.88 3.64 -3.74
N ARG A 220 -17.28 2.87 -4.75
CA ARG A 220 -16.88 1.46 -4.91
C ARG A 220 -15.37 1.31 -5.04
N GLN A 221 -14.70 2.18 -5.82
CA GLN A 221 -13.23 2.17 -5.97
C GLN A 221 -12.49 2.57 -4.69
N CYS A 222 -13.11 3.30 -3.76
CA CYS A 222 -12.53 3.57 -2.44
C CYS A 222 -12.48 2.32 -1.53
N GLN A 223 -13.38 1.35 -1.72
CA GLN A 223 -13.57 0.23 -0.79
C GLN A 223 -12.32 -0.68 -0.63
N PRO A 224 -11.61 -1.12 -1.70
CA PRO A 224 -10.38 -1.90 -1.53
C PRO A 224 -9.28 -1.12 -0.81
N ARG A 225 -9.12 0.17 -1.13
CA ARG A 225 -8.13 1.07 -0.50
C ARG A 225 -8.43 1.28 0.98
N MET A 226 -9.72 1.34 1.36
CA MET A 226 -10.14 1.44 2.76
C MET A 226 -9.80 0.16 3.55
N ASN A 227 -10.02 -1.02 2.96
CA ASN A 227 -9.61 -2.28 3.58
C ASN A 227 -8.10 -2.33 3.83
N THR A 228 -7.27 -1.96 2.85
CA THR A 228 -5.80 -1.93 3.01
C THR A 228 -5.34 -0.93 4.08
N LEU A 229 -6.05 0.19 4.26
CA LEU A 229 -5.78 1.15 5.34
C LEU A 229 -6.14 0.58 6.72
N ILE A 230 -7.26 -0.13 6.83
CA ILE A 230 -7.71 -0.78 8.07
C ILE A 230 -6.75 -1.93 8.45
N GLU A 231 -6.40 -2.80 7.49
CA GLU A 231 -5.38 -3.83 7.65
C GLU A 231 -4.04 -3.22 8.08
N GLY A 232 -3.63 -2.12 7.44
CA GLY A 232 -2.43 -1.37 7.80
C GLY A 232 -2.45 -0.82 9.22
N GLY A 233 -3.60 -0.34 9.72
CA GLY A 233 -3.75 0.10 11.11
C GLY A 233 -3.77 -1.04 12.12
N ILE A 234 -4.39 -2.18 11.79
CA ILE A 234 -4.32 -3.41 12.61
C ILE A 234 -2.86 -3.91 12.70
N MET A 235 -2.06 -3.71 11.66
CA MET A 235 -0.61 -3.94 11.65
C MET A 235 0.23 -2.79 12.29
N GLY A 236 -0.39 -1.77 12.89
CA GLY A 236 0.31 -0.65 13.54
C GLY A 236 1.04 0.32 12.60
N LYS A 237 0.78 0.28 11.29
CA LYS A 237 1.46 1.14 10.29
C LYS A 237 0.98 2.59 10.33
N ILE A 238 -0.26 2.82 10.76
CA ILE A 238 -0.88 4.13 11.04
C ILE A 238 -1.26 4.21 12.53
N ASP A 239 -1.48 5.42 13.03
CA ASP A 239 -1.88 5.65 14.42
C ASP A 239 -3.36 5.32 14.68
N GLU A 240 -3.69 5.09 15.96
CA GLU A 240 -5.00 4.66 16.43
C GLU A 240 -6.14 5.62 16.04
N ARG A 241 -5.90 6.93 16.03
CA ARG A 241 -6.89 7.94 15.62
C ARG A 241 -7.15 7.88 14.11
N THR A 242 -6.10 7.78 13.30
CA THR A 242 -6.25 7.62 11.85
C THR A 242 -6.96 6.30 11.51
N LEU A 243 -6.73 5.22 12.27
CA LEU A 243 -7.48 3.97 12.13
C LEU A 243 -8.96 4.12 12.52
N GLU A 244 -9.28 4.82 13.62
CA GLU A 244 -10.65 5.13 14.02
C GLU A 244 -11.41 5.92 12.93
N GLU A 245 -10.77 6.94 12.32
CA GLU A 245 -11.38 7.68 11.21
C GLU A 245 -11.60 6.80 9.97
N CYS A 246 -10.62 5.97 9.59
CA CYS A 246 -10.76 5.00 8.49
C CYS A 246 -11.93 4.03 8.72
N LEU A 247 -12.07 3.45 9.93
CA LEU A 247 -13.15 2.54 10.28
C LEU A 247 -14.52 3.23 10.18
N ASN A 248 -14.66 4.41 10.80
CA ASN A 248 -15.90 5.19 10.76
C ASN A 248 -16.29 5.61 9.33
N VAL A 249 -15.33 6.01 8.49
CA VAL A 249 -15.60 6.30 7.07
C VAL A 249 -16.02 5.04 6.31
N ASN A 250 -15.41 3.88 6.60
CA ASN A 250 -15.77 2.60 5.97
C ASN A 250 -17.19 2.15 6.31
N ASP A 251 -17.60 2.25 7.58
CA ASP A 251 -18.95 1.86 8.01
C ASP A 251 -20.02 2.75 7.35
N ILE A 252 -19.77 4.06 7.29
CA ILE A 252 -20.67 5.03 6.63
C ILE A 252 -20.70 4.80 5.11
N LEU A 253 -19.55 4.46 4.49
CA LEU A 253 -19.42 4.11 3.08
C LEU A 253 -20.26 2.87 2.74
N MET A 254 -19.98 1.76 3.43
CA MET A 254 -20.63 0.47 3.23
C MET A 254 -22.15 0.58 3.39
N LYS A 255 -22.61 1.24 4.46
CA LYS A 255 -24.04 1.47 4.70
C LYS A 255 -24.69 2.29 3.59
N THR A 256 -24.06 3.37 3.12
CA THR A 256 -24.65 4.23 2.08
C THR A 256 -24.70 3.52 0.72
N LEU A 257 -23.69 2.71 0.38
CA LEU A 257 -23.71 1.86 -0.82
C LEU A 257 -24.81 0.80 -0.74
N GLU A 258 -25.01 0.18 0.43
CA GLU A 258 -26.08 -0.80 0.64
C GLU A 258 -27.48 -0.17 0.52
N GLU A 259 -27.71 1.01 1.12
CA GLU A 259 -28.95 1.79 1.01
C GLU A 259 -29.28 2.14 -0.46
N CYS A 260 -28.28 2.56 -1.25
CA CYS A 260 -28.47 2.81 -2.69
C CYS A 260 -28.77 1.54 -3.49
N SER A 261 -28.17 0.39 -3.13
CA SER A 261 -28.44 -0.89 -3.79
C SER A 261 -29.88 -1.37 -3.57
N LYS A 262 -30.38 -1.23 -2.33
CA LYS A 262 -31.76 -1.58 -1.94
C LYS A 262 -32.78 -0.71 -2.67
N THR A 263 -32.51 0.59 -2.79
CA THR A 263 -33.42 1.53 -3.47
C THR A 263 -33.46 1.29 -4.98
N LYS A 264 -32.33 1.00 -5.64
CA LYS A 264 -32.31 0.58 -7.06
C LYS A 264 -33.17 -0.68 -7.31
N MET A 265 -33.15 -1.65 -6.39
CA MET A 265 -34.03 -2.82 -6.48
C MET A 265 -35.50 -2.48 -6.27
N GLN A 266 -35.81 -1.48 -5.43
CA GLN A 266 -37.17 -1.04 -5.14
C GLN A 266 -37.80 -0.28 -6.32
N ASP A 267 -37.07 0.65 -6.96
CA ASP A 267 -37.55 1.36 -8.16
C ASP A 267 -37.75 0.42 -9.35
N MET A 268 -36.92 -0.63 -9.46
CA MET A 268 -37.09 -1.65 -10.50
C MET A 268 -38.31 -2.56 -10.25
N MET A 269 -38.90 -2.56 -9.04
CA MET A 269 -40.16 -3.26 -8.73
C MET A 269 -41.40 -2.36 -8.84
N THR A 270 -41.28 -1.03 -8.79
CA THR A 270 -42.42 -0.12 -8.91
C THR A 270 -42.81 0.19 -10.36
N PHE A 271 -41.88 0.07 -11.31
CA PHE A 271 -42.11 0.39 -12.72
C PHE A 271 -43.05 -0.60 -13.46
N ASP A 272 -43.18 -1.85 -13.00
CA ASP A 272 -44.02 -2.89 -13.63
C ASP A 272 -45.52 -2.80 -13.24
N SER A 273 -45.94 -1.68 -12.66
CA SER A 273 -47.36 -1.34 -12.47
C SER A 273 -47.86 -0.48 -13.64
N PRO A 274 -48.55 -1.06 -14.65
CA PRO A 274 -49.10 -0.27 -15.75
C PRO A 274 -50.10 0.76 -15.23
N PRO A 275 -50.20 1.96 -15.85
CA PRO A 275 -51.06 3.02 -15.37
C PRO A 275 -52.51 2.56 -15.37
N ARG A 276 -53.19 2.67 -14.22
CA ARG A 276 -54.63 2.42 -14.11
C ARG A 276 -55.41 3.50 -14.87
N VAL A 277 -55.66 3.25 -16.15
CA VAL A 277 -56.56 4.06 -16.97
C VAL A 277 -57.98 3.87 -16.45
N ASN A 278 -58.53 4.90 -15.80
CA ASN A 278 -59.89 4.88 -15.27
C ASN A 278 -60.94 4.99 -16.39
N HIS A 279 -61.18 3.88 -17.09
CA HIS A 279 -62.31 3.74 -18.01
C HIS A 279 -63.53 3.14 -17.31
N THR A 280 -64.40 4.01 -16.80
CA THR A 280 -65.78 3.67 -16.41
C THR A 280 -66.78 4.22 -17.42
N ALA A 281 -67.74 3.38 -17.82
CA ALA A 281 -68.85 3.63 -18.77
C ALA A 281 -68.46 3.75 -20.26
N GLY A 282 -69.24 3.12 -21.16
CA GLY A 282 -69.07 3.25 -22.61
C GLY A 282 -69.39 2.07 -23.53
N LEU A 283 -70.10 1.01 -23.09
CA LEU A 283 -70.47 -0.10 -23.99
C LEU A 283 -71.70 0.23 -24.85
N GLN A 284 -71.52 0.56 -26.14
CA GLN A 284 -72.56 0.34 -27.15
C GLN A 284 -72.05 0.30 -28.61
N GLN A 285 -72.33 -0.83 -29.28
CA GLN A 285 -72.65 -1.03 -30.71
C GLN A 285 -71.80 -0.36 -31.82
N GLY A 286 -71.18 -1.21 -32.65
CA GLY A 286 -70.69 -0.88 -34.00
C GLY A 286 -70.23 -2.15 -34.72
N VAL A 287 -70.78 -2.44 -35.90
CA VAL A 287 -70.44 -3.62 -36.73
C VAL A 287 -70.07 -3.13 -38.14
N SER A 288 -69.26 -3.90 -38.87
CA SER A 288 -68.74 -3.65 -40.24
C SER A 288 -67.58 -2.64 -40.29
N ASP A 289 -66.63 -2.70 -41.23
CA ASP A 289 -66.45 -3.67 -42.34
C ASP A 289 -64.99 -3.74 -42.87
N LEU A 290 -64.76 -4.69 -43.78
CA LEU A 290 -63.74 -4.77 -44.85
C LEU A 290 -62.22 -4.88 -44.54
N SER A 291 -61.66 -5.93 -45.14
CA SER A 291 -60.24 -6.20 -45.41
C SER A 291 -59.55 -5.16 -46.31
N LEU A 292 -58.20 -5.16 -46.35
CA LEU A 292 -57.43 -5.58 -47.55
C LEU A 292 -55.89 -5.66 -47.36
N ASN A 293 -55.25 -6.31 -48.35
CA ASN A 293 -53.82 -6.67 -48.46
C ASN A 293 -52.80 -5.52 -48.38
N GLY A 294 -51.55 -5.86 -48.03
CA GLY A 294 -50.36 -5.07 -48.35
C GLY A 294 -49.05 -5.78 -47.99
N ALA A 295 -48.33 -6.34 -48.97
CA ALA A 295 -47.03 -7.00 -48.77
C ALA A 295 -45.86 -6.06 -49.16
N GLY A 296 -44.71 -6.19 -48.48
CA GLY A 296 -43.55 -5.32 -48.72
C GLY A 296 -42.25 -5.84 -48.11
N THR A 297 -41.67 -6.89 -48.69
CA THR A 297 -40.33 -7.39 -48.33
C THR A 297 -39.22 -6.50 -48.91
N VAL A 298 -38.17 -6.24 -48.13
CA VAL A 298 -36.94 -5.56 -48.60
C VAL A 298 -35.70 -6.31 -48.10
N SER A 299 -34.71 -6.54 -48.97
CA SER A 299 -33.55 -7.40 -48.70
C SER A 299 -32.35 -6.63 -48.12
N SER A 300 -31.60 -7.30 -47.23
CA SER A 300 -30.31 -6.84 -46.68
C SER A 300 -29.12 -7.14 -47.61
N SER A 301 -28.05 -6.32 -47.57
CA SER A 301 -26.75 -6.68 -48.14
C SER A 301 -25.56 -6.01 -47.41
N ALA A 302 -24.38 -6.65 -47.56
CA ALA A 302 -23.04 -6.41 -47.01
C ALA A 302 -22.59 -4.92 -46.85
N ALA A 303 -21.77 -4.50 -45.88
CA ALA A 303 -20.61 -5.07 -45.15
C ALA A 303 -19.24 -4.95 -45.86
N ALA A 304 -18.32 -4.13 -45.30
CA ALA A 304 -16.86 -4.25 -45.40
C ALA A 304 -16.11 -3.18 -44.54
N ALA A 305 -14.91 -3.52 -44.06
CA ALA A 305 -13.86 -2.61 -43.56
C ALA A 305 -12.66 -2.65 -44.57
N PRO A 306 -11.37 -2.33 -44.30
CA PRO A 306 -10.69 -1.75 -43.12
C PRO A 306 -9.60 -0.68 -43.45
N ARG A 307 -8.83 -0.18 -42.44
CA ARG A 307 -7.34 -0.16 -42.43
C ARG A 307 -6.72 0.51 -41.17
N ALA A 308 -5.40 0.33 -41.01
CA ALA A 308 -4.57 0.90 -39.94
C ALA A 308 -3.24 1.48 -40.50
N VAL A 309 -2.52 2.30 -39.71
CA VAL A 309 -1.23 2.96 -40.05
C VAL A 309 -0.29 2.94 -38.82
N THR A 310 1.02 3.13 -39.03
CA THR A 310 2.13 2.81 -38.10
C THR A 310 3.11 3.98 -37.86
N SER A 311 4.09 3.78 -36.96
CA SER A 311 5.35 4.57 -36.75
C SER A 311 5.25 5.85 -35.88
N ALA A 312 6.29 6.35 -35.19
CA ALA A 312 7.71 5.93 -35.10
C ALA A 312 8.44 6.30 -33.77
N ARG A 313 9.69 5.83 -33.65
CA ARG A 313 10.67 5.82 -32.53
C ARG A 313 11.61 7.04 -32.47
N SER A 314 12.05 7.47 -31.27
CA SER A 314 13.34 8.14 -30.91
C SER A 314 13.36 8.53 -29.40
N THR A 315 14.44 8.86 -28.67
CA THR A 315 15.75 8.26 -28.33
C THR A 315 16.57 9.32 -27.54
N LEU A 316 17.15 8.98 -26.37
CA LEU A 316 18.25 9.69 -25.64
C LEU A 316 18.00 11.15 -25.18
N THR A 317 18.16 11.50 -23.88
CA THR A 317 19.49 11.83 -23.31
C THR A 317 19.52 11.92 -21.76
N THR A 318 20.75 11.79 -21.26
CA THR A 318 21.33 12.02 -19.91
C THR A 318 20.86 13.24 -19.09
N LEU A 319 20.86 13.14 -17.73
CA LEU A 319 21.86 13.81 -16.87
C LEU A 319 21.74 13.47 -15.34
N ASN A 320 22.70 14.01 -14.58
CA ASN A 320 23.08 13.74 -13.17
C ASN A 320 22.24 14.51 -12.11
N ASP A 321 22.51 14.20 -10.83
CA ASP A 321 22.19 14.91 -9.56
C ASP A 321 21.25 14.09 -8.64
N GLY A 322 21.31 14.17 -7.30
CA GLY A 322 22.22 14.95 -6.44
C GLY A 322 21.81 14.94 -4.97
N MET A 323 22.36 13.99 -4.20
CA MET A 323 22.92 14.17 -2.84
C MET A 323 22.01 14.53 -1.64
N LEU A 324 22.60 14.46 -0.43
CA LEU A 324 22.10 14.85 0.90
C LEU A 324 20.95 14.03 1.50
N TRP A 325 21.26 13.29 2.57
CA TRP A 325 20.95 13.67 3.97
C TRP A 325 21.78 12.78 4.91
N ILE A 326 22.81 13.34 5.54
CA ILE A 326 23.45 12.76 6.74
C ILE A 326 23.29 13.82 7.82
N GLY A 327 22.50 13.53 8.85
CA GLY A 327 22.01 14.54 9.81
C GLY A 327 21.98 13.99 11.22
N THR A 328 23.11 14.13 11.92
CA THR A 328 23.31 13.76 13.32
C THR A 328 22.24 14.34 14.25
N VAL A 329 21.68 13.51 15.13
CA VAL A 329 21.05 13.95 16.38
C VAL A 329 21.50 13.00 17.48
N LEU A 330 22.25 13.55 18.45
CA LEU A 330 22.89 12.89 19.60
C LEU A 330 23.96 11.84 19.20
#